data_AF-A0A3Q9I2R2-F1
#
_entry.id   AF-A0A3Q9I2R2-F1
#
_cell.length_a   1.000
_cell.length_b   1.000
_cell.length_c   1.000
_cell.angle_alpha   90.00
_cell.angle_beta   90.00
_cell.angle_gamma   90.00
#
_symmetry.space_group_name_H-M   'P 1'
#
loop_
_entity.id
_entity.type
_entity.pdbx_description
1 polymer ?
#
loop_
_entity_poly.entity_id
_entity_poly.type
_entity_poly.pdbx_seq_one_letter_code
_entity_poly.pdbx_strand_id
1 'polypeptide(L)'
;MNRWFQKGNSRRFFRIDMPVRLFITPSSPIKDREIYATGVDYFPPIVQKLIAEQKSDTLYWLGRIQDQKVLVTELFNEVIDFVEFFGECAKSLSQGINPRLDPKYWVQINQKKQGFQKVEALHQSSPKTYRYFKMIEEKYMTFLESMIHSITHSTASQFEANIQLPYAFKIDETIELFKNEKFAKIPLVQSIYSLCSLMDTYLEAYRQINDDNVMRQYPQEWRLQQANVSASGLAVLLNKRFRPFEKVDVFFYFPSHDKTLQFSGNIVDIRTIDDAYKERVAINFEFPDGKSQDFLQNEIQRFEIEECMHFNFA
;
A
#
# COMPACT_ATOMS: atom_id res chain seq x y z
N MET A 1 2.21 -33.29 -28.31
CA MET A 1 1.93 -34.52 -27.52
C MET A 1 2.80 -34.49 -26.26
N ASN A 2 2.18 -34.59 -25.08
CA ASN A 2 2.75 -34.82 -23.74
C ASN A 2 3.78 -33.83 -23.14
N ARG A 3 3.30 -32.69 -22.62
CA ARG A 3 3.91 -31.98 -21.46
C ARG A 3 3.05 -32.00 -20.19
N TRP A 4 1.98 -32.80 -20.18
CA TRP A 4 0.98 -32.82 -19.10
C TRP A 4 1.39 -33.61 -17.84
N PHE A 5 2.55 -34.28 -17.85
CA PHE A 5 3.00 -35.08 -16.71
C PHE A 5 4.52 -34.98 -16.52
N GLN A 6 5.03 -33.81 -16.12
CA GLN A 6 6.31 -33.79 -15.41
C GLN A 6 6.04 -34.14 -13.94
N LYS A 7 6.47 -35.35 -13.55
CA LYS A 7 6.51 -35.86 -12.17
C LYS A 7 7.26 -34.85 -11.30
N GLY A 8 6.51 -34.06 -10.54
CA GLY A 8 7.04 -33.06 -9.62
C GLY A 8 5.98 -32.06 -9.14
N ASN A 9 4.95 -31.81 -9.95
CA ASN A 9 3.86 -30.90 -9.60
C ASN A 9 2.51 -31.62 -9.69
N SER A 10 2.18 -32.42 -8.67
CA SER A 10 0.95 -33.23 -8.57
C SER A 10 -0.32 -32.40 -8.29
N ARG A 11 -0.35 -31.13 -8.70
CA ARG A 11 -1.46 -30.22 -8.43
C ARG A 11 -2.58 -30.45 -9.44
N ARG A 12 -3.83 -30.45 -8.96
CA ARG A 12 -5.04 -30.64 -9.79
C ARG A 12 -5.21 -29.55 -10.85
N PHE A 13 -4.76 -28.33 -10.56
CA PHE A 13 -4.79 -27.19 -11.47
C PHE A 13 -3.39 -26.59 -11.62
N PHE A 14 -3.01 -26.30 -12.86
CA PHE A 14 -1.77 -25.60 -13.17
C PHE A 14 -1.86 -24.15 -12.69
N ARG A 15 -0.73 -23.56 -12.32
CA ARG A 15 -0.62 -22.17 -11.87
C ARG A 15 0.32 -21.44 -12.79
N ILE A 16 -0.06 -20.23 -13.18
CA ILE A 16 0.76 -19.33 -13.99
C ILE A 16 0.90 -18.00 -13.27
N ASP A 17 2.01 -17.31 -13.50
CA ASP A 17 2.13 -15.92 -13.13
C ASP A 17 1.55 -15.08 -14.26
N MET A 18 0.53 -14.28 -13.97
CA MET A 18 -0.10 -13.41 -14.96
C MET A 18 -0.53 -12.08 -14.34
N PRO A 19 -0.57 -11.00 -15.13
CA PRO A 19 -1.09 -9.71 -14.69
C PRO A 19 -2.62 -9.77 -14.57
N VAL A 20 -3.15 -9.46 -13.39
CA VAL A 20 -4.59 -9.44 -13.11
C VAL A 20 -4.99 -8.21 -12.31
N ARG A 21 -6.16 -7.64 -12.60
CA ARG A 21 -6.77 -6.62 -11.74
C ARG A 21 -7.51 -7.32 -10.62
N LEU A 22 -7.06 -7.07 -9.40
CA LEU A 22 -7.39 -7.88 -8.23
C LEU A 22 -7.86 -7.01 -7.08
N PHE A 23 -8.93 -7.46 -6.42
CA PHE A 23 -9.38 -6.92 -5.14
C PHE A 23 -9.64 -8.07 -4.16
N ILE A 24 -9.12 -7.96 -2.95
CA ILE A 24 -9.28 -8.99 -1.90
C ILE A 24 -9.77 -8.29 -0.64
N THR A 25 -10.89 -8.75 -0.10
CA THR A 25 -11.46 -8.27 1.16
C THR A 25 -11.73 -9.42 2.11
N PRO A 26 -11.54 -9.24 3.43
CA PRO A 26 -12.08 -10.18 4.41
C PRO A 26 -13.59 -10.27 4.31
N SER A 27 -14.12 -11.48 4.51
CA SER A 27 -15.58 -11.70 4.55
C SER A 27 -16.19 -11.35 5.91
N SER A 28 -15.38 -11.12 6.94
CA SER A 28 -15.83 -10.83 8.32
C SER A 28 -15.10 -9.61 8.89
N PRO A 29 -15.61 -8.39 8.64
CA PRO A 29 -15.02 -7.17 9.18
C PRO A 29 -15.28 -7.03 10.69
N ILE A 30 -14.52 -6.15 11.33
CA ILE A 30 -14.70 -5.69 12.71
C ILE A 30 -15.89 -4.71 12.74
N LYS A 31 -16.96 -5.09 13.44
CA LYS A 31 -18.21 -4.31 13.52
C LYS A 31 -18.59 -3.88 14.95
N ASP A 32 -17.88 -4.39 15.94
CA ASP A 32 -18.11 -4.17 17.37
C ASP A 32 -17.29 -2.99 17.92
N ARG A 33 -16.81 -2.12 17.04
CA ARG A 33 -15.95 -0.97 17.34
C ARG A 33 -16.56 0.33 16.85
N GLU A 34 -15.92 1.44 17.17
CA GLU A 34 -16.44 2.79 16.90
C GLU A 34 -16.41 3.14 15.40
N ILE A 35 -15.43 2.62 14.68
CA ILE A 35 -15.25 2.76 13.25
C ILE A 35 -15.22 1.38 12.61
N TYR A 36 -15.89 1.24 11.48
CA TYR A 36 -15.82 0.04 10.65
C TYR A 36 -14.37 -0.22 10.23
N ALA A 37 -13.91 -1.45 10.44
CA ALA A 37 -12.59 -1.86 9.99
C ALA A 37 -12.64 -3.25 9.36
N THR A 38 -11.85 -3.47 8.32
CA THR A 38 -11.79 -4.75 7.61
C THR A 38 -11.14 -5.84 8.46
N GLY A 39 -10.28 -5.47 9.41
CA GLY A 39 -9.50 -6.41 10.22
C GLY A 39 -8.19 -6.86 9.57
N VAL A 40 -7.86 -6.31 8.40
CA VAL A 40 -6.57 -6.50 7.72
C VAL A 40 -5.46 -5.77 8.48
N ASP A 41 -4.29 -6.40 8.58
CA ASP A 41 -3.08 -5.78 9.13
C ASP A 41 -2.31 -5.05 8.03
N TYR A 42 -2.39 -3.72 8.02
CA TYR A 42 -1.67 -2.84 7.09
C TYR A 42 -0.26 -2.46 7.58
N PHE A 43 0.12 -2.90 8.79
CA PHE A 43 1.45 -2.73 9.35
C PHE A 43 2.04 -4.08 9.77
N PRO A 44 2.12 -5.07 8.86
CA PRO A 44 2.71 -6.36 9.22
C PRO A 44 4.19 -6.21 9.59
N PRO A 45 4.78 -7.20 10.28
CA PRO A 45 6.17 -7.12 10.74
C PRO A 45 7.18 -6.72 9.65
N ILE A 46 6.96 -7.16 8.41
CA ILE A 46 7.84 -6.80 7.28
C ILE A 46 7.74 -5.32 6.88
N VAL A 47 6.55 -4.73 6.95
CA VAL A 47 6.35 -3.29 6.72
C VAL A 47 6.92 -2.49 7.88
N GLN A 48 6.79 -2.96 9.11
CA GLN A 48 7.45 -2.32 10.27
C GLN A 48 8.98 -2.35 10.15
N LYS A 49 9.55 -3.45 9.64
CA LYS A 49 10.98 -3.55 9.32
C LYS A 49 11.38 -2.52 8.26
N LEU A 50 10.62 -2.40 7.17
CA LEU A 50 10.84 -1.38 6.13
C LEU A 50 10.83 0.05 6.71
N ILE A 51 9.83 0.37 7.54
CA ILE A 51 9.71 1.66 8.22
C ILE A 51 10.95 1.95 9.07
N ALA A 52 11.40 0.97 9.86
CA ALA A 52 12.57 1.11 10.71
C ALA A 52 13.85 1.35 9.90
N GLU A 53 14.03 0.63 8.79
CA GLU A 53 15.16 0.80 7.88
C GLU A 53 15.15 2.17 7.20
N GLN A 54 14.01 2.60 6.65
CA GLN A 54 13.85 3.92 6.02
C GLN A 54 14.08 5.07 7.00
N LYS A 55 13.62 4.93 8.25
CA LYS A 55 13.91 5.89 9.32
C LYS A 55 15.41 5.92 9.64
N SER A 56 16.03 4.76 9.78
CA SER A 56 17.48 4.64 10.01
C SER A 56 18.28 5.31 8.89
N ASP A 57 17.93 5.06 7.63
CA ASP A 57 18.58 5.66 6.47
C ASP A 57 18.42 7.18 6.43
N THR A 58 17.22 7.67 6.76
CA THR A 58 16.95 9.11 6.88
C THR A 58 17.88 9.76 7.90
N LEU A 59 17.95 9.19 9.11
CA LEU A 59 18.81 9.70 10.19
C LEU A 59 20.30 9.55 9.87
N TYR A 60 20.69 8.47 9.20
CA TYR A 60 22.05 8.21 8.74
C TYR A 60 22.53 9.32 7.79
N TRP A 61 21.73 9.67 6.77
CA TRP A 61 22.09 10.72 5.83
C TRP A 61 22.00 12.12 6.47
N LEU A 62 21.02 12.33 7.34
CA LEU A 62 20.84 13.58 8.07
C LEU A 62 22.07 13.92 8.92
N GLY A 63 22.64 12.93 9.63
CA GLY A 63 23.83 13.10 10.46
C GLY A 63 25.09 13.55 9.70
N ARG A 64 25.10 13.40 8.37
CA ARG A 64 26.21 13.79 7.48
C ARG A 64 26.09 15.22 6.93
N ILE A 65 24.94 15.87 7.13
CA ILE A 65 24.74 17.27 6.72
C ILE A 65 25.55 18.17 7.66
N GLN A 66 26.42 19.01 7.08
CA GLN A 66 27.21 19.99 7.83
C GLN A 66 26.57 21.39 7.80
N ASP A 67 26.06 21.79 6.64
CA ASP A 67 25.46 23.12 6.45
C ASP A 67 24.10 23.22 7.16
N GLN A 68 23.91 24.30 7.92
CA GLN A 68 22.67 24.57 8.68
C GLN A 68 22.20 23.38 9.52
N LYS A 69 23.14 22.56 10.01
CA LYS A 69 22.89 21.26 10.64
C LYS A 69 21.77 21.30 11.69
N VAL A 70 21.79 22.28 12.60
CA VAL A 70 20.79 22.40 13.66
C VAL A 70 19.39 22.59 13.06
N LEU A 71 19.23 23.58 12.19
CA LEU A 71 17.95 23.91 11.55
C LEU A 71 17.41 22.74 10.72
N VAL A 72 18.26 22.12 9.89
CA VAL A 72 17.87 21.00 9.04
C VAL A 72 17.50 19.78 9.89
N THR A 73 18.30 19.45 10.90
CA THR A 73 18.01 18.32 11.81
C THR A 73 16.66 18.51 12.51
N GLU A 74 16.40 19.72 12.99
CA GLU A 74 15.15 20.05 13.64
C GLU A 74 13.93 19.92 12.73
N LEU A 75 14.04 20.35 11.46
CA LEU A 75 12.99 20.18 10.46
C LEU A 75 12.74 18.71 10.13
N PHE A 76 13.80 17.92 9.89
CA PHE A 76 13.65 16.49 9.60
C PHE A 76 12.98 15.74 10.75
N ASN A 77 13.39 16.02 11.99
CA ASN A 77 12.76 15.41 13.17
C ASN A 77 11.29 15.81 13.30
N GLU A 78 10.94 17.08 13.04
CA GLU A 78 9.53 17.50 12.98
C GLU A 78 8.75 16.67 11.95
N VAL A 79 9.24 16.55 10.73
CA VAL A 79 8.52 15.80 9.69
C VAL A 79 8.42 14.31 10.03
N ILE A 80 9.47 13.70 10.57
CA ILE A 80 9.43 12.30 11.05
C ILE A 80 8.33 12.15 12.11
N ASP A 81 8.28 13.03 13.12
CA ASP A 81 7.26 12.97 14.17
C ASP A 81 5.83 13.11 13.61
N PHE A 82 5.63 13.95 12.60
CA PHE A 82 4.33 14.11 11.93
C PHE A 82 3.92 12.85 11.16
N VAL A 83 4.87 12.23 10.46
CA VAL A 83 4.66 11.02 9.66
C VAL A 83 4.39 9.81 10.54
N GLU A 84 5.15 9.62 11.61
CA GLU A 84 4.94 8.52 12.56
C GLU A 84 3.60 8.66 13.28
N PHE A 85 3.23 9.89 13.68
CA PHE A 85 1.92 10.16 14.26
C PHE A 85 0.77 9.83 13.30
N PHE A 86 0.91 10.16 12.01
CA PHE A 86 -0.06 9.76 10.98
C PHE A 86 -0.17 8.23 10.88
N GLY A 87 0.95 7.52 10.96
CA GLY A 87 1.00 6.06 10.98
C GLY A 87 0.22 5.44 12.13
N GLU A 88 0.42 5.94 13.34
CA GLU A 88 -0.31 5.48 14.53
C GLU A 88 -1.82 5.80 14.44
N CYS A 89 -2.19 6.93 13.81
CA CYS A 89 -3.59 7.21 13.49
C CYS A 89 -4.17 6.16 12.53
N ALA A 90 -3.47 5.86 11.43
CA ALA A 90 -3.89 4.87 10.44
C ALA A 90 -4.05 3.47 11.06
N LYS A 91 -3.12 3.09 11.94
CA LYS A 91 -3.17 1.83 12.69
C LYS A 91 -4.34 1.76 13.66
N SER A 92 -4.67 2.87 14.33
CA SER A 92 -5.86 2.93 15.19
C SER A 92 -7.14 2.74 14.37
N LEU A 93 -7.23 3.41 13.22
CA LEU A 93 -8.35 3.28 12.29
C LEU A 93 -8.52 1.86 11.76
N SER A 94 -7.44 1.17 11.37
CA SER A 94 -7.52 -0.22 10.88
C SER A 94 -7.97 -1.22 11.95
N GLN A 95 -7.94 -0.83 13.22
CA GLN A 95 -8.45 -1.60 14.36
C GLN A 95 -9.86 -1.18 14.79
N GLY A 96 -10.47 -0.23 14.08
CA GLY A 96 -11.79 0.32 14.36
C GLY A 96 -11.83 1.33 15.51
N ILE A 97 -10.67 1.76 16.03
CA ILE A 97 -10.57 2.71 17.14
C ILE A 97 -10.70 4.13 16.60
N ASN A 98 -11.61 4.92 17.18
CA ASN A 98 -11.79 6.33 16.80
C ASN A 98 -10.85 7.27 17.59
N PRO A 99 -9.86 7.93 16.96
CA PRO A 99 -8.94 8.83 17.65
C PRO A 99 -9.61 10.05 18.31
N ARG A 100 -10.85 10.40 17.92
CA ARG A 100 -11.62 11.50 18.55
C ARG A 100 -12.03 11.21 19.99
N LEU A 101 -12.05 9.95 20.39
CA LEU A 101 -12.43 9.57 21.75
C LEU A 101 -11.32 9.83 22.77
N ASP A 102 -10.08 10.06 22.32
CA ASP A 102 -9.02 10.61 23.16
C ASP A 102 -8.85 12.11 22.87
N PRO A 103 -9.29 13.00 23.78
CA PRO A 103 -9.16 14.44 23.58
C PRO A 103 -7.72 14.91 23.39
N LYS A 104 -6.74 14.30 24.07
CA LYS A 104 -5.33 14.67 23.93
C LYS A 104 -4.81 14.31 22.54
N TYR A 105 -5.21 13.15 22.06
CA TYR A 105 -4.87 12.68 20.72
C TYR A 105 -5.51 13.55 19.64
N TRP A 106 -6.78 13.94 19.81
CA TRP A 106 -7.47 14.82 18.89
C TRP A 106 -6.88 16.24 18.85
N VAL A 107 -6.42 16.77 19.99
CA VAL A 107 -5.67 18.04 20.03
C VAL A 107 -4.39 17.94 19.20
N GLN A 108 -3.64 16.84 19.30
CA GLN A 108 -2.45 16.62 18.48
C GLN A 108 -2.79 16.61 16.99
N ILE A 109 -3.84 15.89 16.56
CA ILE A 109 -4.32 15.91 15.17
C ILE A 109 -4.56 17.36 14.70
N ASN A 110 -5.26 18.17 15.49
CA ASN A 110 -5.55 19.56 15.11
C ASN A 110 -4.32 20.46 15.11
N GLN A 111 -3.30 20.18 15.93
CA GLN A 111 -2.01 20.87 15.85
C GLN A 111 -1.27 20.51 14.56
N LYS A 112 -1.25 19.23 14.18
CA LYS A 112 -0.60 18.74 12.95
C LYS A 112 -1.25 19.29 11.68
N LYS A 113 -2.54 19.70 11.73
CA LYS A 113 -3.20 20.41 10.63
C LYS A 113 -2.55 21.74 10.23
N GLN A 114 -1.72 22.32 11.10
CA GLN A 114 -1.03 23.58 10.82
C GLN A 114 0.14 23.41 9.85
N GLY A 115 0.51 22.17 9.50
CA GLY A 115 1.66 21.89 8.64
C GLY A 115 2.99 21.89 9.40
N PHE A 116 4.09 21.79 8.65
CA PHE A 116 5.45 21.79 9.16
C PHE A 116 5.87 23.22 9.47
N GLN A 117 6.04 23.56 10.74
CA GLN A 117 6.30 24.95 11.14
C GLN A 117 7.75 25.34 10.89
N LYS A 118 8.70 24.40 11.06
CA LYS A 118 10.13 24.71 10.98
C LYS A 118 10.61 24.96 9.55
N VAL A 119 9.82 24.59 8.54
CA VAL A 119 10.19 24.79 7.13
C VAL A 119 10.34 26.26 6.77
N GLU A 120 9.58 27.15 7.41
CA GLU A 120 9.52 28.58 7.07
C GLU A 120 10.87 29.29 7.30
N ALA A 121 11.67 28.80 8.24
CA ALA A 121 13.02 29.31 8.49
C ALA A 121 14.00 29.08 7.32
N LEU A 122 13.70 28.16 6.39
CA LEU A 122 14.50 27.90 5.20
C LEU A 122 14.13 28.80 4.00
N HIS A 123 13.04 29.56 4.07
CA HIS A 123 12.50 30.28 2.92
C HIS A 123 13.53 31.22 2.27
N GLN A 124 14.27 31.98 3.08
CA GLN A 124 15.30 32.91 2.60
C GLN A 124 16.67 32.25 2.44
N SER A 125 17.07 31.40 3.41
CA SER A 125 18.42 30.84 3.49
C SER A 125 18.64 29.65 2.55
N SER A 126 17.60 28.92 2.17
CA SER A 126 17.68 27.72 1.32
C SER A 126 16.39 27.50 0.50
N PRO A 127 16.11 28.35 -0.49
CA PRO A 127 14.82 28.34 -1.22
C PRO A 127 14.48 27.02 -1.94
N LYS A 128 15.50 26.30 -2.43
CA LYS A 128 15.30 24.99 -3.08
C LYS A 128 14.86 23.93 -2.07
N THR A 129 15.54 23.86 -0.93
CA THR A 129 15.20 22.93 0.16
C THR A 129 13.81 23.26 0.71
N TYR A 130 13.52 24.53 0.94
CA TYR A 130 12.18 25.00 1.32
C TYR A 130 11.11 24.48 0.34
N ARG A 131 11.32 24.66 -0.97
CA ARG A 131 10.37 24.18 -2.00
C ARG A 131 10.15 22.67 -1.95
N TYR A 132 11.19 21.87 -1.72
CA TYR A 132 11.03 20.41 -1.57
C TYR A 132 10.15 20.08 -0.38
N PHE A 133 10.38 20.71 0.78
CA PHE A 133 9.57 20.46 1.97
C PHE A 133 8.12 20.95 1.84
N LYS A 134 7.85 22.04 1.10
CA LYS A 134 6.46 22.42 0.79
C LYS A 134 5.74 21.38 -0.09
N MET A 135 6.46 20.72 -1.00
CA MET A 135 5.87 19.62 -1.79
C MET A 135 5.63 18.37 -0.93
N ILE A 136 6.52 18.08 0.03
CA ILE A 136 6.32 17.01 1.03
C ILE A 136 5.09 17.32 1.88
N GLU A 137 4.99 18.56 2.37
CA GLU A 137 3.87 19.04 3.17
C GLU A 137 2.54 18.95 2.41
N GLU A 138 2.49 19.38 1.15
CA GLU A 138 1.31 19.27 0.28
C GLU A 138 0.80 17.82 0.19
N LYS A 139 1.72 16.87 -0.04
CA LYS A 139 1.39 15.44 -0.07
C LYS A 139 0.88 14.96 1.28
N TYR A 140 1.61 15.23 2.36
CA TYR A 140 1.23 14.85 3.71
C TYR A 140 -0.16 15.39 4.10
N MET A 141 -0.39 16.68 3.90
CA MET A 141 -1.62 17.36 4.26
C MET A 141 -2.83 16.83 3.50
N THR A 142 -2.67 16.51 2.20
CA THR A 142 -3.73 15.88 1.39
C THR A 142 -4.23 14.58 2.03
N PHE A 143 -3.30 13.74 2.52
CA PHE A 143 -3.66 12.49 3.19
C PHE A 143 -4.20 12.71 4.59
N LEU A 144 -3.61 13.64 5.36
CA LEU A 144 -4.06 13.98 6.70
C LEU A 144 -5.51 14.49 6.67
N GLU A 145 -5.85 15.37 5.73
CA GLU A 145 -7.22 15.88 5.56
C GLU A 145 -8.21 14.77 5.22
N SER A 146 -7.85 13.86 4.31
CA SER A 146 -8.64 12.67 3.99
C SER A 146 -8.85 11.78 5.23
N MET A 147 -7.79 11.54 6.01
CA MET A 147 -7.87 10.75 7.23
C MET A 147 -8.77 11.40 8.27
N ILE A 148 -8.65 12.71 8.46
CA ILE A 148 -9.47 13.47 9.40
C ILE A 148 -10.94 13.45 8.96
N HIS A 149 -11.20 13.55 7.66
CA HIS A 149 -12.54 13.38 7.13
C HIS A 149 -13.10 11.99 7.47
N SER A 150 -12.31 10.94 7.24
CA SER A 150 -12.68 9.56 7.57
C SER A 150 -12.96 9.38 9.06
N ILE A 151 -12.07 9.87 9.94
CA ILE A 151 -12.23 9.84 11.40
C ILE A 151 -13.53 10.56 11.84
N THR A 152 -13.89 11.63 11.15
CA THR A 152 -15.02 12.49 11.54
C THR A 152 -16.37 11.90 11.17
N HIS A 153 -16.45 11.20 10.04
CA HIS A 153 -17.71 10.77 9.43
C HIS A 153 -17.93 9.24 9.42
N SER A 154 -16.89 8.46 9.70
CA SER A 154 -17.03 7.00 9.83
C SER A 154 -17.86 6.60 11.06
N THR A 155 -18.50 5.46 10.95
CA THR A 155 -19.31 4.81 11.99
C THR A 155 -18.92 3.34 12.12
N ALA A 156 -19.47 2.64 13.12
CA ALA A 156 -19.26 1.20 13.32
C ALA A 156 -19.64 0.34 12.08
N SER A 157 -20.58 0.83 11.25
CA SER A 157 -21.08 0.11 10.08
C SER A 157 -20.50 0.56 8.75
N GLN A 158 -19.87 1.73 8.68
CA GLN A 158 -19.38 2.32 7.45
C GLN A 158 -18.12 3.15 7.69
N PHE A 159 -17.08 2.87 6.92
CA PHE A 159 -15.89 3.72 6.83
C PHE A 159 -16.10 4.75 5.72
N GLU A 160 -15.92 6.03 6.03
CA GLU A 160 -16.06 7.12 5.07
C GLU A 160 -14.74 7.31 4.29
N ALA A 161 -14.61 6.61 3.16
CA ALA A 161 -13.43 6.66 2.31
C ALA A 161 -13.53 7.70 1.19
N ASN A 162 -12.39 8.24 0.77
CA ASN A 162 -12.26 9.16 -0.34
C ASN A 162 -11.84 8.42 -1.63
N ILE A 163 -12.75 8.31 -2.58
CA ILE A 163 -12.49 7.69 -3.89
C ILE A 163 -11.45 8.46 -4.73
N GLN A 164 -11.34 9.78 -4.55
CA GLN A 164 -10.48 10.65 -5.33
C GLN A 164 -9.12 10.91 -4.67
N LEU A 165 -8.67 10.02 -3.78
CA LEU A 165 -7.38 10.17 -3.11
C LEU A 165 -6.23 10.17 -4.14
N PRO A 166 -5.48 11.28 -4.34
CA PRO A 166 -4.56 11.43 -5.48
C PRO A 166 -3.35 10.50 -5.40
N TYR A 167 -2.88 9.92 -6.52
CA TYR A 167 -1.74 8.99 -6.55
C TYR A 167 -0.38 9.64 -6.81
N ALA A 168 -0.36 10.79 -7.49
CA ALA A 168 0.86 11.41 -7.96
C ALA A 168 0.96 12.84 -7.43
N PHE A 169 2.08 13.16 -6.80
CA PHE A 169 2.42 14.47 -6.30
C PHE A 169 3.73 14.93 -6.94
N LYS A 170 3.95 16.26 -7.00
CA LYS A 170 5.19 16.83 -7.57
C LYS A 170 6.46 16.35 -6.85
N ILE A 171 6.34 16.01 -5.56
CA ILE A 171 7.47 15.45 -4.83
C ILE A 171 7.86 14.06 -5.36
N ASP A 172 6.92 13.28 -5.88
CA ASP A 172 7.14 11.93 -6.41
C ASP A 172 8.00 11.97 -7.68
N GLU A 173 7.74 12.95 -8.55
CA GLU A 173 8.58 13.22 -9.72
C GLU A 173 10.00 13.66 -9.29
N THR A 174 10.10 14.44 -8.21
CA THR A 174 11.38 14.95 -7.72
C THR A 174 12.24 13.85 -7.11
N ILE A 175 11.65 12.94 -6.32
CA ILE A 175 12.40 11.82 -5.72
C ILE A 175 12.84 10.80 -6.76
N GLU A 176 12.10 10.64 -7.86
CA GLU A 176 12.55 9.79 -8.98
C GLU A 176 13.85 10.32 -9.58
N LEU A 177 13.99 11.64 -9.72
CA LEU A 177 15.25 12.26 -10.15
C LEU A 177 16.39 12.01 -9.16
N PHE A 178 16.10 11.93 -7.86
CA PHE A 178 17.10 11.71 -6.80
C PHE A 178 17.70 10.31 -6.80
N LYS A 179 17.08 9.35 -7.49
CA LYS A 179 17.64 8.00 -7.69
C LYS A 179 18.85 7.98 -8.63
N ASN A 180 19.09 9.05 -9.39
CA ASN A 180 20.24 9.13 -10.29
C ASN A 180 21.57 9.10 -9.52
N GLU A 181 22.55 8.33 -10.00
CA GLU A 181 23.87 8.17 -9.37
C GLU A 181 24.58 9.49 -9.02
N LYS A 182 24.34 10.56 -9.80
CA LYS A 182 24.91 11.89 -9.54
C LYS A 182 24.51 12.47 -8.18
N PHE A 183 23.39 12.02 -7.62
CA PHE A 183 22.87 12.47 -6.33
C PHE A 183 23.15 11.48 -5.19
N ALA A 184 23.68 10.29 -5.48
CA ALA A 184 23.88 9.21 -4.50
C ALA A 184 24.79 9.61 -3.32
N LYS A 185 25.67 10.60 -3.52
CA LYS A 185 26.63 11.07 -2.51
C LYS A 185 26.24 12.38 -1.83
N ILE A 186 25.09 12.98 -2.17
CA ILE A 186 24.67 14.27 -1.60
C ILE A 186 23.81 14.03 -0.36
N PRO A 187 24.30 14.30 0.88
CA PRO A 187 23.60 13.89 2.09
C PRO A 187 22.19 14.47 2.24
N LEU A 188 22.00 15.76 1.93
CA LEU A 188 20.69 16.39 2.00
C LEU A 188 19.68 15.73 1.05
N VAL A 189 20.10 15.44 -0.18
CA VAL A 189 19.23 14.81 -1.19
C VAL A 189 18.85 13.40 -0.76
N GLN A 190 19.81 12.61 -0.27
CA GLN A 190 19.55 11.26 0.24
C GLN A 190 18.68 11.26 1.50
N SER A 191 18.83 12.27 2.37
CA SER A 191 17.96 12.45 3.53
C SER A 191 16.52 12.71 3.09
N ILE A 192 16.30 13.64 2.14
CA ILE A 192 14.97 13.94 1.59
C ILE A 192 14.37 12.69 0.93
N TYR A 193 15.14 11.99 0.10
CA TYR A 193 14.69 10.76 -0.57
C TYR A 193 14.24 9.69 0.44
N SER A 194 15.04 9.45 1.48
CA SER A 194 14.74 8.46 2.51
C SER A 194 13.52 8.86 3.36
N LEU A 195 13.40 10.16 3.68
CA LEU A 195 12.25 10.71 4.40
C LEU A 195 10.95 10.55 3.60
N CYS A 196 10.98 10.85 2.30
CA CYS A 196 9.83 10.63 1.42
C CYS A 196 9.46 9.15 1.34
N SER A 197 10.46 8.26 1.27
CA SER A 197 10.22 6.81 1.25
C SER A 197 9.56 6.34 2.55
N LEU A 198 10.01 6.85 3.71
CA LEU A 198 9.39 6.61 5.01
C LEU A 198 7.93 7.10 5.03
N MET A 199 7.69 8.33 4.59
CA MET A 199 6.36 8.91 4.50
C MET A 199 5.45 8.07 3.60
N ASP A 200 5.92 7.68 2.43
CA ASP A 200 5.15 6.93 1.46
C ASP A 200 4.71 5.57 1.98
N THR A 201 5.53 4.89 2.78
CA THR A 201 5.15 3.63 3.43
C THR A 201 3.96 3.82 4.37
N TYR A 202 3.95 4.89 5.19
CA TYR A 202 2.83 5.21 6.07
C TYR A 202 1.58 5.67 5.30
N LEU A 203 1.76 6.52 4.29
CA LEU A 203 0.67 7.01 3.45
C LEU A 203 0.01 5.88 2.64
N GLU A 204 0.80 4.92 2.14
CA GLU A 204 0.30 3.74 1.42
C GLU A 204 -0.53 2.83 2.35
N ALA A 205 -0.14 2.67 3.61
CA ALA A 205 -0.95 1.91 4.56
C ALA A 205 -2.35 2.54 4.74
N TYR A 206 -2.43 3.87 4.89
CA TYR A 206 -3.72 4.56 4.93
C TYR A 206 -4.48 4.47 3.61
N ARG A 207 -3.79 4.60 2.46
CA ARG A 207 -4.42 4.41 1.15
C ARG A 207 -5.05 3.03 1.02
N GLN A 208 -4.39 1.98 1.49
CA GLN A 208 -4.96 0.63 1.44
C GLN A 208 -6.19 0.49 2.35
N ILE A 209 -6.20 1.14 3.51
CA ILE A 209 -7.41 1.25 4.34
C ILE A 209 -8.53 1.93 3.55
N ASN A 210 -8.26 3.07 2.93
CA ASN A 210 -9.22 3.81 2.12
C ASN A 210 -9.75 2.95 0.95
N ASP A 211 -8.85 2.36 0.17
CA ASP A 211 -9.16 1.61 -1.04
C ASP A 211 -9.97 0.35 -0.72
N ASP A 212 -9.64 -0.36 0.36
CA ASP A 212 -10.38 -1.54 0.79
C ASP A 212 -11.85 -1.23 1.18
N ASN A 213 -12.14 0.03 1.52
CA ASN A 213 -13.47 0.48 1.90
C ASN A 213 -14.31 1.07 0.74
N VAL A 214 -13.70 1.43 -0.40
CA VAL A 214 -14.41 2.07 -1.52
C VAL A 214 -14.24 1.36 -2.86
N MET A 215 -13.08 0.75 -3.12
CA MET A 215 -12.70 0.31 -4.47
C MET A 215 -13.47 -0.91 -4.95
N ARG A 216 -14.13 -1.68 -4.06
CA ARG A 216 -14.96 -2.83 -4.48
C ARG A 216 -15.98 -2.46 -5.56
N GLN A 217 -16.50 -1.22 -5.55
CA GLN A 217 -17.50 -0.74 -6.50
C GLN A 217 -16.89 -0.26 -7.83
N TYR A 218 -15.55 -0.20 -7.94
CA TYR A 218 -14.83 0.35 -9.10
C TYR A 218 -13.80 -0.64 -9.66
N PRO A 219 -14.22 -1.77 -10.28
CA PRO A 219 -13.31 -2.79 -10.82
C PRO A 219 -12.28 -2.26 -11.84
N GLN A 220 -12.65 -1.23 -12.61
CA GLN A 220 -11.77 -0.58 -13.60
C GLN A 220 -10.55 0.09 -12.96
N GLU A 221 -10.66 0.48 -11.68
CA GLU A 221 -9.61 1.18 -10.93
C GLU A 221 -8.73 0.21 -10.12
N TRP A 222 -9.07 -1.08 -10.08
CA TRP A 222 -8.26 -2.06 -9.35
C TRP A 222 -6.86 -2.15 -9.93
N ARG A 223 -5.86 -2.08 -9.05
CA ARG A 223 -4.45 -2.15 -9.45
C ARG A 223 -4.15 -3.46 -10.17
N LEU A 224 -3.45 -3.36 -11.29
CA LEU A 224 -2.91 -4.51 -11.99
C LEU A 224 -1.76 -5.10 -11.15
N GLN A 225 -1.85 -6.38 -10.83
CA GLN A 225 -0.88 -7.08 -10.01
C GLN A 225 -0.40 -8.33 -10.72
N GLN A 226 0.90 -8.59 -10.67
CA GLN A 226 1.43 -9.89 -11.06
C GLN A 226 1.09 -10.89 -9.96
N ALA A 227 0.36 -11.94 -10.33
CA ALA A 227 -0.11 -12.92 -9.38
C ALA A 227 -0.04 -14.34 -9.96
N ASN A 228 0.22 -15.30 -9.07
CA ASN A 228 0.25 -16.71 -9.38
C ASN A 228 -1.17 -17.28 -9.29
N VAL A 229 -1.86 -17.44 -10.42
CA VAL A 229 -3.28 -17.80 -10.44
C VAL A 229 -3.53 -19.17 -11.07
N SER A 230 -4.56 -19.85 -10.57
CA SER A 230 -5.13 -21.07 -11.11
C SER A 230 -6.65 -21.02 -11.02
N ALA A 231 -7.32 -21.95 -11.69
CA ALA A 231 -8.77 -22.15 -11.58
C ALA A 231 -9.29 -22.44 -10.15
N SER A 232 -8.40 -22.70 -9.17
CA SER A 232 -8.78 -23.05 -7.79
C SER A 232 -8.16 -22.15 -6.72
N GLY A 233 -7.36 -21.15 -7.09
CA GLY A 233 -6.70 -20.33 -6.12
C GLY A 233 -5.72 -19.34 -6.71
N LEU A 234 -5.21 -18.50 -5.83
CA LEU A 234 -4.38 -17.34 -6.13
C LEU A 234 -3.23 -17.27 -5.13
N ALA A 235 -2.07 -16.80 -5.55
CA ALA A 235 -1.08 -16.26 -4.64
C ALA A 235 -0.53 -14.94 -5.16
N VAL A 236 -0.41 -13.95 -4.28
CA VAL A 236 -0.04 -12.58 -4.65
C VAL A 236 0.84 -11.97 -3.57
N LEU A 237 1.70 -11.03 -3.96
CA LEU A 237 2.54 -10.26 -3.04
C LEU A 237 1.81 -8.97 -2.66
N LEU A 238 1.60 -8.76 -1.37
CA LEU A 238 0.87 -7.61 -0.82
C LEU A 238 1.70 -6.90 0.26
N ASN A 239 1.43 -5.62 0.47
CA ASN A 239 2.03 -4.84 1.57
C ASN A 239 1.14 -4.85 2.82
N LYS A 240 0.20 -5.80 2.89
CA LYS A 240 -0.75 -5.99 4.00
C LYS A 240 -0.91 -7.48 4.26
N ARG A 241 -1.32 -7.83 5.47
CA ARG A 241 -1.44 -9.21 5.94
C ARG A 241 -2.87 -9.50 6.38
N PHE A 242 -3.37 -10.65 5.96
CA PHE A 242 -4.61 -11.25 6.44
C PHE A 242 -4.34 -12.20 7.59
N ARG A 243 -5.37 -12.63 8.32
CA ARG A 243 -5.20 -13.66 9.35
C ARG A 243 -5.07 -15.03 8.70
N PRO A 244 -4.25 -15.95 9.25
CA PRO A 244 -4.21 -17.32 8.78
C PRO A 244 -5.61 -17.96 8.83
N PHE A 245 -5.99 -18.69 7.78
CA PHE A 245 -7.30 -19.35 7.64
C PHE A 245 -8.51 -18.42 7.61
N GLU A 246 -8.29 -17.10 7.43
CA GLU A 246 -9.37 -16.15 7.28
C GLU A 246 -10.15 -16.38 5.97
N LYS A 247 -11.47 -16.25 6.06
CA LYS A 247 -12.34 -16.23 4.88
C LYS A 247 -12.26 -14.88 4.19
N VAL A 248 -12.04 -14.92 2.88
CA VAL A 248 -11.89 -13.75 2.04
C VAL A 248 -12.75 -13.89 0.78
N ASP A 249 -13.17 -12.75 0.26
CA ASP A 249 -13.71 -12.64 -1.09
C ASP A 249 -12.61 -12.13 -2.03
N VAL A 250 -12.37 -12.87 -3.11
CA VAL A 250 -11.38 -12.56 -4.14
C VAL A 250 -12.11 -12.16 -5.41
N PHE A 251 -11.79 -10.98 -5.93
CA PHE A 251 -12.37 -10.47 -7.14
C PHE A 251 -11.31 -10.29 -8.22
N PHE A 252 -11.62 -10.77 -9.42
CA PHE A 252 -10.83 -10.52 -10.62
C PHE A 252 -11.61 -9.64 -11.56
N TYR A 253 -10.95 -8.69 -12.19
CA TYR A 253 -11.54 -7.90 -13.27
C TYR A 253 -10.75 -8.08 -14.57
N PHE A 254 -11.46 -8.42 -15.65
CA PHE A 254 -10.91 -8.70 -16.98
C PHE A 254 -11.36 -7.61 -17.97
N PRO A 255 -10.49 -6.61 -18.27
CA PRO A 255 -10.85 -5.46 -19.11
C PRO A 255 -11.30 -5.82 -20.52
N SER A 256 -10.72 -6.86 -21.12
CA SER A 256 -11.06 -7.32 -22.47
C SER A 256 -12.50 -7.78 -22.62
N HIS A 257 -13.17 -8.11 -21.51
CA HIS A 257 -14.54 -8.63 -21.47
C HIS A 257 -15.47 -7.77 -20.63
N ASP A 258 -14.97 -6.67 -20.06
CA ASP A 258 -15.66 -5.87 -19.04
C ASP A 258 -16.33 -6.75 -17.96
N LYS A 259 -15.59 -7.77 -17.48
CA LYS A 259 -16.16 -8.82 -16.63
C LYS A 259 -15.45 -8.91 -15.29
N THR A 260 -16.25 -8.91 -14.22
CA THR A 260 -15.79 -9.19 -12.85
C THR A 260 -16.16 -10.61 -12.44
N LEU A 261 -15.21 -11.35 -11.89
CA LEU A 261 -15.44 -12.63 -11.22
C LEU A 261 -15.32 -12.44 -9.72
N GLN A 262 -16.11 -13.19 -8.95
CA GLN A 262 -16.01 -13.26 -7.49
C GLN A 262 -15.83 -14.72 -7.07
N PHE A 263 -14.86 -14.96 -6.19
CA PHE A 263 -14.62 -16.25 -5.56
C PHE A 263 -14.58 -16.07 -4.05
N SER A 264 -15.29 -16.93 -3.32
CA SER A 264 -15.03 -17.08 -1.88
C SER A 264 -13.80 -17.96 -1.69
N GLY A 265 -12.99 -17.70 -0.69
CA GLY A 265 -11.78 -18.47 -0.42
C GLY A 265 -11.29 -18.35 1.01
N ASN A 266 -10.26 -19.13 1.33
CA ASN A 266 -9.53 -19.02 2.59
C ASN A 266 -8.06 -18.71 2.36
N ILE A 267 -7.48 -17.94 3.27
CA ILE A 267 -6.03 -17.79 3.36
C ILE A 267 -5.42 -19.13 3.82
N VAL A 268 -4.60 -19.74 2.97
CA VAL A 268 -3.98 -21.05 3.25
C VAL A 268 -2.50 -20.99 3.55
N ASP A 269 -1.82 -19.90 3.17
CA ASP A 269 -0.39 -19.71 3.41
C ASP A 269 -0.06 -18.22 3.36
N ILE A 270 0.79 -17.78 4.28
CA ILE A 270 1.33 -16.42 4.33
C ILE A 270 2.82 -16.55 4.53
N ARG A 271 3.62 -15.98 3.62
CA ARG A 271 5.09 -15.96 3.74
C ARG A 271 5.61 -14.56 3.56
N THR A 272 6.46 -14.13 4.48
CA THR A 272 7.22 -12.91 4.32
C THR A 272 8.28 -13.10 3.23
N ILE A 273 8.37 -12.14 2.31
CA ILE A 273 9.39 -12.04 1.27
C ILE A 273 10.24 -10.83 1.62
N ASP A 274 11.36 -11.08 2.31
CA ASP A 274 12.22 -10.04 2.89
C ASP A 274 12.71 -9.04 1.84
N ASP A 275 13.28 -9.51 0.73
CA ASP A 275 13.89 -8.65 -0.30
C ASP A 275 12.89 -7.70 -0.98
N ALA A 276 11.60 -8.05 -0.95
CA ALA A 276 10.54 -7.24 -1.55
C ALA A 276 9.77 -6.40 -0.52
N TYR A 277 10.04 -6.60 0.78
CA TYR A 277 9.24 -6.09 1.91
C TYR A 277 7.74 -6.36 1.78
N LYS A 278 7.39 -7.58 1.33
CA LYS A 278 6.01 -7.98 1.04
C LYS A 278 5.63 -9.28 1.73
N GLU A 279 4.32 -9.46 1.88
CA GLU A 279 3.69 -10.69 2.29
C GLU A 279 3.15 -11.42 1.06
N ARG A 280 3.66 -12.63 0.81
CA ARG A 280 3.06 -13.56 -0.13
C ARG A 280 1.84 -14.19 0.52
N VAL A 281 0.66 -13.83 0.04
CA VAL A 281 -0.63 -14.36 0.51
C VAL A 281 -1.13 -15.36 -0.50
N ALA A 282 -1.34 -16.61 -0.08
CA ALA A 282 -1.96 -17.64 -0.90
C ALA A 282 -3.39 -17.93 -0.43
N ILE A 283 -4.30 -18.00 -1.38
CA ILE A 283 -5.73 -18.14 -1.19
C ILE A 283 -6.20 -19.35 -2.00
N ASN A 284 -6.98 -20.21 -1.35
CA ASN A 284 -7.64 -21.32 -2.02
C ASN A 284 -9.14 -21.02 -2.15
N PHE A 285 -9.71 -21.15 -3.34
CA PHE A 285 -11.12 -20.87 -3.58
C PHE A 285 -11.99 -22.00 -3.00
N GLU A 286 -13.04 -21.63 -2.26
CA GLU A 286 -14.05 -22.55 -1.76
C GLU A 286 -15.14 -22.73 -2.82
N PHE A 287 -15.26 -23.95 -3.37
CA PHE A 287 -16.36 -24.36 -4.26
C PHE A 287 -16.76 -23.31 -5.31
N PRO A 288 -15.83 -22.90 -6.20
CA PRO A 288 -16.13 -21.89 -7.21
C PRO A 288 -17.28 -22.36 -8.11
N ASP A 289 -18.15 -21.44 -8.54
CA ASP A 289 -19.18 -21.80 -9.51
C ASP A 289 -18.51 -22.20 -10.84
N GLY A 290 -19.06 -23.23 -11.49
CA GLY A 290 -18.43 -23.80 -12.69
C GLY A 290 -18.23 -22.76 -13.81
N LYS A 291 -19.15 -21.80 -13.96
CA LYS A 291 -19.06 -20.79 -15.03
C LYS A 291 -17.91 -19.81 -14.80
N SER A 292 -17.72 -19.32 -13.59
CA SER A 292 -16.60 -18.44 -13.25
C SER A 292 -15.26 -19.18 -13.27
N GLN A 293 -15.24 -20.43 -12.78
CA GLN A 293 -14.05 -21.27 -12.84
C GLN A 293 -13.62 -21.54 -14.28
N ASP A 294 -14.55 -21.94 -15.15
CA ASP A 294 -14.30 -22.19 -16.57
C ASP A 294 -13.84 -20.92 -17.29
N PHE A 295 -14.46 -19.77 -17.00
CA PHE A 295 -14.03 -18.49 -17.56
C PHE A 295 -12.59 -18.16 -17.14
N LEU A 296 -12.26 -18.24 -15.84
CA LEU A 296 -10.90 -18.00 -15.35
C LEU A 296 -9.89 -18.95 -16.00
N GLN A 297 -10.25 -20.22 -16.15
CA GLN A 297 -9.39 -21.21 -16.82
C GLN A 297 -9.15 -20.86 -18.30
N ASN A 298 -10.16 -20.38 -19.02
CA ASN A 298 -10.00 -19.94 -20.41
C ASN A 298 -9.12 -18.69 -20.52
N GLU A 299 -9.25 -17.74 -19.59
CA GLU A 299 -8.38 -16.54 -19.57
C GLU A 299 -6.92 -16.90 -19.30
N ILE A 300 -6.67 -17.85 -18.38
CA ILE A 300 -5.34 -18.41 -18.11
C ILE A 300 -4.76 -19.03 -19.39
N GLN A 301 -5.52 -19.89 -20.06
CA GLN A 301 -5.07 -20.55 -21.29
C GLN A 301 -4.81 -19.55 -22.42
N ARG A 302 -5.64 -18.52 -22.56
CA ARG A 302 -5.43 -17.47 -23.55
C ARG A 302 -4.11 -16.74 -23.30
N PHE A 303 -3.84 -16.35 -22.06
CA PHE A 303 -2.59 -15.69 -21.69
C PHE A 303 -1.36 -16.57 -21.96
N GLU A 304 -1.41 -17.87 -21.62
CA GLU A 304 -0.33 -18.80 -21.94
C GLU A 304 -0.03 -18.90 -23.44
N ILE A 305 -1.09 -18.91 -24.27
CA ILE A 305 -0.95 -18.94 -25.73
C ILE A 305 -0.33 -17.64 -26.24
N GLU A 306 -0.81 -16.49 -25.76
CA GLU A 306 -0.28 -15.17 -26.11
C GLU A 306 1.22 -15.08 -25.77
N GLU A 307 1.63 -15.48 -24.56
CA GLU A 307 3.06 -15.52 -24.19
C GLU A 307 3.86 -16.44 -25.12
N CYS A 308 3.37 -17.66 -25.40
CA CYS A 308 4.05 -18.60 -26.30
C CYS A 308 4.19 -18.06 -27.73
N MET A 309 3.22 -17.28 -28.23
CA MET A 309 3.29 -16.67 -29.55
C MET A 309 4.31 -15.51 -29.61
N HIS A 310 4.51 -14.79 -28.49
CA HIS A 310 5.55 -13.78 -28.39
C HIS A 310 6.98 -14.37 -28.38
N PHE A 311 7.15 -15.64 -28.04
CA PHE A 311 8.47 -16.32 -28.05
C PHE A 311 8.93 -16.81 -29.45
N ASN A 312 8.13 -16.66 -30.51
CA ASN A 312 8.42 -17.24 -31.84
C ASN A 312 8.89 -16.26 -32.93
N PHE A 313 9.59 -15.18 -32.57
CA PHE A 313 10.35 -14.37 -33.53
C PHE A 313 11.68 -13.90 -32.92
N ALA A 314 12.66 -14.80 -32.92
CA ALA A 314 14.08 -14.47 -32.81
C ALA A 314 14.84 -15.18 -33.94
#